data_AF-A0ABD4W4B9-F1
#
_entry.id   AF-A0ABD4W4B9-F1
#
_cell.length_a   1.000
_cell.length_b   1.000
_cell.length_c   1.000
_cell.angle_alpha   90.00
_cell.angle_beta   90.00
_cell.angle_gamma   90.00
#
_symmetry.space_group_name_H-M   'P 1'
#
loop_
_entity.id
_entity.type
_entity.pdbx_description
1 polymer ?
#
loop_
_entity_poly.entity_id
_entity_poly.type
_entity_poly.pdbx_seq_one_letter_code
_entity_poly.pdbx_strand_id
1 'polypeptide(L)'
;AEFNRYTNSPVANYKGKMYNLPFNMNTFTQMWGVRTPQEAMDKINEQRAEMAGKTPQNLEEQAISLIGRDIYEKLIKGYTEKQWGRKATELPAFIIKRVPVRLIYDNNYFNDDYQGIPKGGYTKLVENMLKHDKITVELDTDFFAKKDEY
;
A
#
# COMPACT_ATOMS: atom_id res chain seq x y z
N ALA A 1 -13.51 23.18 2.23
CA ALA A 1 -14.50 22.09 2.05
C ALA A 1 -14.62 21.31 3.35
N GLU A 2 -15.80 20.80 3.68
CA GLU A 2 -16.00 19.94 4.84
C GLU A 2 -15.67 18.48 4.47
N PHE A 3 -14.97 17.77 5.36
CA PHE A 3 -14.58 16.37 5.17
C PHE A 3 -15.27 15.48 6.20
N ASN A 4 -15.55 14.23 5.84
CA ASN A 4 -15.96 13.23 6.82
C ASN A 4 -14.74 12.70 7.60
N ARG A 5 -14.98 12.13 8.77
CA ARG A 5 -13.94 11.42 9.54
C ARG A 5 -13.83 9.99 9.01
N TYR A 6 -13.14 9.84 7.88
CA TYR A 6 -12.85 8.54 7.28
C TYR A 6 -11.38 8.17 7.49
N THR A 7 -11.14 6.94 7.91
CA THR A 7 -9.81 6.33 8.03
C THR A 7 -9.82 5.05 7.22
N ASN A 8 -8.89 4.92 6.27
CA ASN A 8 -8.78 3.73 5.45
C ASN A 8 -8.14 2.60 6.27
N SER A 9 -8.84 1.49 6.44
CA SER A 9 -8.39 0.33 7.23
C SER A 9 -8.65 -0.98 6.47
N PRO A 10 -7.89 -1.25 5.40
CA PRO A 10 -8.12 -2.42 4.55
C PRO A 10 -7.73 -3.72 5.24
N VAL A 11 -8.31 -4.81 4.73
CA VAL A 11 -8.01 -6.18 5.16
C VAL A 11 -7.71 -7.06 3.94
N ALA A 12 -6.74 -7.95 4.08
CA ALA A 12 -6.37 -8.94 3.08
C ALA A 12 -7.02 -10.28 3.39
N ASN A 13 -7.63 -10.92 2.38
CA ASN A 13 -8.13 -12.28 2.48
C ASN A 13 -7.14 -13.24 1.80
N TYR A 14 -6.52 -14.11 2.59
CA TYR A 14 -5.71 -15.21 2.09
C TYR A 14 -6.36 -16.54 2.44
N LYS A 15 -6.95 -17.20 1.43
CA LYS A 15 -7.59 -18.52 1.55
C LYS A 15 -8.62 -18.59 2.71
N GLY A 16 -9.45 -17.55 2.84
CA GLY A 16 -10.47 -17.46 3.89
C GLY A 16 -9.98 -16.92 5.23
N LYS A 17 -8.67 -16.70 5.40
CA LYS A 17 -8.12 -16.03 6.58
C LYS A 17 -7.95 -14.54 6.32
N MET A 18 -8.49 -13.72 7.23
CA MET A 18 -8.40 -12.27 7.15
C MET A 18 -7.16 -11.77 7.89
N TYR A 19 -6.43 -10.84 7.28
CA TYR A 19 -5.24 -10.20 7.83
C TYR A 19 -5.37 -8.68 7.72
N ASN A 20 -5.02 -7.96 8.78
CA ASN A 20 -5.00 -6.50 8.75
C ASN A 20 -3.84 -5.97 7.90
N LEU A 21 -4.07 -4.84 7.27
CA LEU A 21 -3.06 -4.05 6.59
C LEU A 21 -3.01 -2.64 7.20
N PRO A 22 -1.84 -1.99 7.25
CA PRO A 22 -0.53 -2.54 6.86
C PRO A 22 -0.07 -3.63 7.85
N PHE A 23 1.05 -4.30 7.57
CA PHE A 23 1.54 -5.37 8.44
C PHE A 23 1.82 -4.82 9.84
N ASN A 24 0.99 -5.22 10.79
CA ASN A 24 1.02 -4.72 12.16
C ASN A 24 0.87 -5.85 13.18
N MET A 25 0.78 -5.53 14.47
CA MET A 25 0.62 -6.57 15.50
C MET A 25 -0.64 -7.43 15.31
N ASN A 26 -1.76 -6.91 14.79
CA ASN A 26 -2.92 -7.75 14.44
C ASN A 26 -2.55 -8.79 13.37
N THR A 27 -1.78 -8.38 12.34
CA THR A 27 -1.28 -9.28 11.30
C THR A 27 -0.39 -10.37 11.89
N PHE A 28 0.58 -10.00 12.72
CA PHE A 28 1.57 -10.94 13.27
C PHE A 28 0.93 -11.92 14.26
N THR A 29 0.05 -11.44 15.14
CA THR A 29 -0.73 -12.29 16.05
C THR A 29 -1.56 -13.30 15.27
N GLN A 30 -2.27 -12.87 14.22
CA GLN A 30 -3.08 -13.76 13.39
C GLN A 30 -2.23 -14.76 12.57
N MET A 31 -1.01 -14.37 12.19
CA MET A 31 -0.13 -15.18 11.35
C MET A 31 0.67 -16.22 12.15
N TRP A 32 1.20 -15.82 13.30
CA TRP A 32 2.19 -16.58 14.05
C TRP A 32 1.81 -16.86 15.51
N GLY A 33 0.70 -16.28 16.00
CA GLY A 33 0.29 -16.42 17.40
C GLY A 33 1.15 -15.66 18.40
N VAL A 34 2.05 -14.79 17.92
CA VAL A 34 2.87 -13.91 18.76
C VAL A 34 1.99 -12.90 19.50
N ARG A 35 2.46 -12.43 20.65
CA ARG A 35 1.72 -11.54 21.56
C ARG A 35 2.45 -10.23 21.80
N THR A 36 3.77 -10.20 21.63
CA THR A 36 4.60 -9.02 21.89
C THR A 36 5.31 -8.52 20.62
N PRO A 37 5.61 -7.21 20.55
CA PRO A 37 6.49 -6.63 19.54
C PRO A 37 7.81 -7.38 19.35
N GLN A 38 8.41 -7.84 20.46
CA GLN A 38 9.67 -8.56 20.44
C GLN A 38 9.52 -9.90 19.74
N GLU A 39 8.53 -10.71 20.13
CA GLU A 39 8.25 -12.00 19.49
C GLU A 39 7.96 -11.86 17.99
N ALA A 40 7.23 -10.81 17.59
CA ALA A 40 6.96 -10.53 16.18
C ALA A 40 8.25 -10.20 15.42
N MET A 41 9.11 -9.35 15.99
CA MET A 41 10.38 -8.98 15.38
C MET A 41 11.36 -10.16 15.31
N ASP A 42 11.40 -11.00 16.34
CA ASP A 42 12.21 -12.22 16.36
C ASP A 42 11.79 -13.17 15.24
N LYS A 43 10.49 -13.38 15.04
CA LYS A 43 9.95 -14.17 13.92
C LYS A 43 10.27 -13.58 12.56
N ILE A 44 10.18 -12.27 12.40
CA ILE A 44 10.58 -11.60 11.15
C ILE A 44 12.07 -11.81 10.88
N ASN A 45 12.92 -11.59 11.88
CA ASN A 45 14.37 -11.73 11.74
C ASN A 45 14.80 -13.18 11.45
N GLU A 46 14.16 -14.16 12.10
CA GLU A 46 14.34 -15.58 11.81
C GLU A 46 14.10 -15.87 10.31
N GLN A 47 13.02 -15.35 9.73
CA GLN A 47 12.71 -15.57 8.32
C GLN A 47 13.59 -14.77 7.36
N ARG A 48 13.98 -13.54 7.73
CA ARG A 48 14.92 -12.73 6.94
C ARG A 48 16.29 -13.39 6.81
N ALA A 49 16.67 -14.26 7.76
CA ALA A 49 17.94 -14.98 7.72
C ALA A 49 18.14 -15.80 6.43
N GLU A 50 17.05 -16.17 5.75
CA GLU A 50 17.11 -16.82 4.43
C GLU A 50 17.88 -16.00 3.38
N MET A 51 17.81 -14.68 3.49
CA MET A 51 18.46 -13.71 2.61
C MET A 51 19.70 -13.06 3.26
N ALA A 52 20.14 -13.54 4.42
CA ALA A 52 21.34 -13.02 5.08
C ALA A 52 22.56 -13.16 4.17
N GLY A 53 23.31 -12.06 3.99
CA GLY A 53 24.51 -12.03 3.14
C GLY A 53 24.24 -12.06 1.64
N LYS A 54 22.98 -12.03 1.19
CA LYS A 54 22.61 -12.01 -0.23
C LYS A 54 22.13 -10.63 -0.65
N THR A 55 22.46 -10.21 -1.86
CA THR A 55 21.86 -9.03 -2.49
C THR A 55 20.64 -9.47 -3.31
N PRO A 56 19.43 -9.02 -2.98
CA PRO A 56 18.22 -9.37 -3.73
C PRO A 56 18.29 -8.94 -5.20
N GLN A 57 17.96 -9.86 -6.12
CA GLN A 57 17.99 -9.63 -7.56
C GLN A 57 16.60 -9.35 -8.15
N ASN A 58 15.54 -9.72 -7.43
CA ASN A 58 14.16 -9.59 -7.87
C ASN A 58 13.24 -9.20 -6.71
N LEU A 59 11.96 -8.95 -7.00
CA LEU A 59 10.97 -8.52 -6.02
C LEU A 59 10.73 -9.58 -4.94
N GLU A 60 10.71 -10.87 -5.31
CA GLU A 60 10.53 -11.98 -4.36
C GLU A 60 11.63 -11.96 -3.29
N GLU A 61 12.88 -12.00 -3.71
CA GLU A 61 14.05 -11.94 -2.82
C GLU A 61 14.07 -10.65 -1.98
N GLN A 62 13.69 -9.52 -2.58
CA GLN A 62 13.64 -8.25 -1.87
C GLN A 62 12.55 -8.27 -0.79
N ALA A 63 11.36 -8.79 -1.10
CA ALA A 63 10.29 -8.92 -0.13
C ALA A 63 10.68 -9.88 1.02
N ILE A 64 11.27 -11.03 0.71
CA ILE A 64 11.72 -12.00 1.73
C ILE A 64 12.80 -11.37 2.62
N SER A 65 13.77 -10.66 2.05
CA SER A 65 14.81 -9.98 2.85
C SER A 65 14.26 -8.87 3.74
N LEU A 66 13.14 -8.24 3.36
CA LEU A 66 12.50 -7.17 4.13
C LEU A 66 11.48 -7.66 5.15
N ILE A 67 10.70 -8.71 4.89
CA ILE A 67 9.55 -9.09 5.74
C ILE A 67 9.40 -10.59 5.99
N GLY A 68 10.30 -11.42 5.47
CA GLY A 68 10.26 -12.87 5.64
C GLY A 68 9.33 -13.59 4.67
N ARG A 69 9.55 -14.90 4.52
CA ARG A 69 8.88 -15.76 3.54
C ARG A 69 7.37 -15.86 3.74
N ASP A 70 6.89 -16.01 4.98
CA ASP A 70 5.47 -16.19 5.28
C ASP A 70 4.62 -15.00 4.83
N ILE A 71 5.05 -13.78 5.16
CA ILE A 71 4.34 -12.56 4.78
C ILE A 71 4.40 -12.41 3.26
N TYR A 72 5.55 -12.67 2.64
CA TYR A 72 5.69 -12.62 1.20
C TYR A 72 4.70 -13.56 0.51
N GLU A 73 4.68 -14.85 0.87
CA GLU A 73 3.84 -15.85 0.21
C GLU A 73 2.35 -15.61 0.42
N LYS A 74 1.95 -15.22 1.65
CA LYS A 74 0.54 -15.05 1.99
C LYS A 74 -0.04 -13.72 1.50
N LEU A 75 0.72 -12.63 1.60
CA LEU A 75 0.17 -11.28 1.49
C LEU A 75 0.77 -10.44 0.36
N ILE A 76 1.88 -10.85 -0.25
CA ILE A 76 2.55 -10.07 -1.31
C ILE A 76 2.52 -10.79 -2.66
N LYS A 77 2.97 -12.05 -2.73
CA LYS A 77 3.23 -12.77 -3.99
C LYS A 77 2.03 -12.74 -4.93
N GLY A 78 0.92 -13.36 -4.53
CA GLY A 78 -0.25 -13.48 -5.40
C GLY A 78 -0.87 -12.12 -5.76
N TYR A 79 -0.82 -11.14 -4.87
CA TYR A 79 -1.30 -9.78 -5.17
C TYR A 79 -0.41 -9.09 -6.20
N THR A 80 0.90 -9.16 -6.01
CA THR A 80 1.91 -8.56 -6.89
C THR A 80 1.85 -9.19 -8.27
N GLU A 81 1.86 -10.52 -8.37
CA GLU A 81 1.84 -11.21 -9.66
C GLU A 81 0.56 -10.94 -10.44
N LYS A 82 -0.57 -10.81 -9.73
CA LYS A 82 -1.84 -10.40 -10.35
C LYS A 82 -1.81 -8.96 -10.84
N GLN A 83 -1.28 -8.03 -10.04
CA GLN A 83 -1.24 -6.61 -10.39
C GLN A 83 -0.30 -6.35 -11.59
N TRP A 84 0.83 -7.05 -11.65
CA TRP A 84 1.84 -6.86 -12.68
C TRP A 84 1.70 -7.82 -13.87
N GLY A 85 0.88 -8.86 -13.77
CA GLY A 85 0.73 -9.89 -14.79
C GLY A 85 2.00 -10.71 -15.04
N ARG A 86 2.94 -10.74 -14.08
CA ARG A 86 4.27 -11.36 -14.20
C ARG A 86 4.70 -11.98 -12.89
N LYS A 87 5.57 -12.99 -12.94
CA LYS A 87 6.15 -13.63 -11.75
C LYS A 87 6.98 -12.63 -10.94
N ALA A 88 6.89 -12.70 -9.61
CA ALA A 88 7.67 -11.83 -8.73
C ALA A 88 9.19 -12.00 -8.88
N THR A 89 9.64 -13.19 -9.32
CA THR A 89 11.04 -13.48 -9.64
C THR A 89 11.54 -12.80 -10.92
N GLU A 90 10.64 -12.27 -11.75
CA GLU A 90 10.97 -11.54 -12.98
C GLU A 90 10.79 -10.02 -12.82
N LEU A 91 10.31 -9.59 -11.65
CA LEU A 91 10.12 -8.18 -11.34
C LEU A 91 11.39 -7.62 -10.68
N PRO A 92 11.87 -6.43 -11.08
CA PRO A 92 13.05 -5.82 -10.48
C PRO A 92 12.90 -5.61 -8.97
N ALA A 93 13.98 -5.86 -8.22
CA ALA A 93 14.00 -5.68 -6.76
C ALA A 93 13.61 -4.25 -6.30
N PHE A 94 13.93 -3.21 -7.10
CA PHE A 94 13.68 -1.82 -6.72
C PHE A 94 12.20 -1.43 -6.59
N ILE A 95 11.27 -2.25 -7.10
CA ILE A 95 9.83 -2.00 -6.98
C ILE A 95 9.43 -1.92 -5.51
N ILE A 96 10.11 -2.66 -4.63
CA ILE A 96 9.83 -2.67 -3.20
C ILE A 96 11.06 -2.22 -2.40
N LYS A 97 11.16 -0.91 -2.17
CA LYS A 97 12.28 -0.35 -1.40
C LYS A 97 12.09 -0.48 0.11
N ARG A 98 10.84 -0.35 0.58
CA ARG A 98 10.47 -0.40 2.00
C ARG A 98 9.11 -1.03 2.13
N VAL A 99 8.96 -1.88 3.14
CA VAL A 99 7.67 -2.40 3.58
C VAL A 99 7.51 -1.99 5.05
N PRO A 100 6.55 -1.12 5.37
CA PRO A 100 6.36 -0.70 6.75
C PRO A 100 5.86 -1.88 7.59
N VAL A 101 6.66 -2.25 8.59
CA VAL A 101 6.30 -3.17 9.67
C VAL A 101 5.95 -2.33 10.88
N ARG A 102 4.71 -2.43 11.37
CA ARG A 102 4.23 -1.69 12.54
C ARG A 102 4.17 -2.60 13.76
N LEU A 103 5.05 -2.39 14.73
CA LEU A 103 5.02 -3.16 15.99
C LEU A 103 4.02 -2.57 17.01
N ILE A 104 2.85 -2.16 16.52
CA ILE A 104 1.71 -1.62 17.27
C ILE A 104 0.40 -2.17 16.71
N TYR A 105 -0.70 -1.97 17.44
CA TYR A 105 -2.05 -2.38 17.02
C TYR A 105 -2.80 -1.22 16.34
N ASP A 106 -2.34 -0.84 15.14
CA ASP A 106 -2.93 0.25 14.36
C ASP A 106 -3.20 -0.17 12.91
N ASN A 107 -4.48 -0.21 12.54
CA ASN A 107 -4.96 -0.62 11.22
C ASN A 107 -5.09 0.55 10.23
N ASN A 108 -4.71 1.77 10.62
CA ASN A 108 -4.76 2.93 9.73
C ASN A 108 -3.78 2.73 8.56
N TYR A 109 -4.27 2.69 7.33
CA TYR A 109 -3.41 2.46 6.17
C TYR A 109 -2.37 3.57 5.97
N PHE A 110 -2.70 4.78 6.38
CA PHE A 110 -1.87 5.97 6.24
C PHE A 110 -1.38 6.46 7.61
N ASN A 111 -0.26 7.19 7.63
CA ASN A 111 0.26 7.83 8.85
C ASN A 111 -0.02 9.33 8.89
N ASP A 112 -0.80 9.85 7.93
CA ASP A 112 -1.09 11.28 7.81
C ASP A 112 -2.04 11.77 8.91
N ASP A 113 -1.77 12.98 9.42
CA ASP A 113 -2.56 13.62 10.48
C ASP A 113 -4.00 13.94 10.05
N TYR A 114 -4.17 14.33 8.78
CA TYR A 114 -5.46 14.74 8.23
C TYR A 114 -5.99 13.70 7.26
N GLN A 115 -7.07 13.02 7.64
CA GLN A 115 -7.71 12.00 6.82
C GLN A 115 -9.20 12.23 6.72
N GLY A 116 -9.74 12.06 5.51
CA GLY A 116 -11.16 12.22 5.24
C GLY A 116 -11.49 12.15 3.76
N ILE A 117 -12.78 12.00 3.47
CA ILE A 117 -13.34 12.07 2.12
C ILE A 117 -14.17 13.36 2.04
N PRO A 118 -14.06 14.15 0.95
CA PRO A 118 -14.83 15.38 0.81
C PRO A 118 -16.33 15.09 0.85
N LYS A 119 -17.06 15.80 1.72
CA LYS A 119 -18.52 15.69 1.77
C LYS A 119 -19.10 16.21 0.46
N GLY A 120 -19.91 15.38 -0.21
CA GLY A 120 -20.43 15.66 -1.55
C GLY A 120 -19.54 15.18 -2.70
N GLY A 121 -18.44 14.47 -2.42
CA GLY A 121 -17.60 13.83 -3.42
C GLY A 121 -16.52 14.74 -4.02
N TYR A 122 -15.60 14.12 -4.76
CA TYR A 122 -14.44 14.81 -5.34
C TYR A 122 -14.82 15.78 -6.48
N THR A 123 -15.83 15.45 -7.30
CA THR A 123 -16.30 16.34 -8.37
C THR A 123 -16.69 17.71 -7.84
N LYS A 124 -17.53 17.75 -6.79
CA LYS A 124 -17.95 19.01 -6.15
C LYS A 124 -16.78 19.78 -5.54
N LEU A 125 -15.77 19.09 -5.01
CA LEU A 125 -14.55 19.74 -4.52
C LEU A 125 -13.83 20.45 -5.68
N VAL A 126 -13.61 19.74 -6.79
CA VAL A 126 -12.92 20.27 -7.98
C VAL A 126 -13.71 21.41 -8.63
N GLU A 127 -15.02 21.27 -8.78
CA GLU A 127 -15.89 22.35 -9.29
C GLU A 127 -15.73 23.64 -8.48
N ASN A 128 -15.71 23.54 -7.15
CA ASN A 128 -15.51 24.71 -6.30
C ASN A 128 -14.10 25.32 -6.41
N MET A 129 -13.07 24.50 -6.68
CA MET A 129 -11.71 25.01 -6.91
C MET A 129 -11.61 25.79 -8.23
N LEU A 130 -12.37 25.37 -9.25
CA LEU A 130 -12.36 25.98 -10.59
C LEU A 130 -13.40 27.12 -10.73
N LYS A 131 -14.27 27.31 -9.74
CA LYS A 131 -15.33 28.33 -9.75
C LYS A 131 -14.78 29.73 -9.47
N HIS A 132 -14.14 30.32 -10.49
CA HIS A 132 -13.62 31.67 -10.45
C HIS A 132 -13.77 32.32 -11.82
N ASP A 133 -14.17 33.60 -11.88
CA ASP A 133 -14.50 34.31 -13.14
C ASP A 133 -13.33 34.40 -14.14
N LYS A 134 -12.09 34.22 -13.66
CA LYS A 134 -10.87 34.17 -14.48
C LYS A 134 -10.47 32.77 -14.96
N ILE A 135 -11.27 31.74 -14.65
CA ILE A 135 -11.01 30.35 -15.06
C ILE A 135 -12.13 29.93 -16.00
N THR A 136 -11.77 29.55 -17.22
CA THR A 136 -12.68 28.90 -18.17
C THR A 136 -12.26 27.46 -18.32
N VAL A 137 -13.23 26.53 -18.29
CA VAL A 137 -12.99 25.09 -18.40
C VAL A 137 -13.67 24.61 -19.68
N GLU A 138 -12.89 24.03 -20.58
CA GLU A 138 -13.38 23.33 -21.77
C GLU A 138 -13.08 21.83 -21.59
N LEU A 139 -14.13 21.01 -21.65
CA LEU A 139 -14.01 19.55 -21.55
C LEU A 139 -13.97 18.94 -22.95
N ASP A 140 -13.68 17.65 -23.03
CA ASP A 140 -13.68 16.87 -24.28
C ASP A 140 -12.81 17.47 -25.39
N THR A 141 -11.76 18.22 -25.02
CA THR A 141 -10.90 18.95 -25.95
C THR A 141 -9.46 18.52 -25.76
N ASP A 142 -8.85 18.01 -26.84
CA ASP A 142 -7.42 17.78 -26.90
C ASP A 142 -6.71 19.12 -27.12
N PHE A 143 -5.80 19.47 -26.21
CA PHE A 143 -5.00 20.68 -26.29
C PHE A 143 -4.22 20.79 -27.61
N PHE A 144 -3.67 19.71 -28.14
CA PHE A 144 -2.84 19.77 -29.36
C PHE A 144 -3.66 20.00 -30.63
N ALA A 145 -4.95 19.64 -30.62
CA ALA A 145 -5.83 19.87 -31.76
C ALA A 145 -6.25 21.34 -31.90
N LYS A 146 -6.25 22.11 -30.80
CA LYS A 146 -6.68 23.51 -30.75
C LYS A 146 -5.60 24.48 -30.26
N LYS A 147 -4.33 24.06 -30.31
CA LYS A 147 -3.23 24.82 -29.72
C LYS A 147 -3.12 26.27 -30.22
N ASP A 148 -3.41 26.49 -31.51
CA ASP A 148 -3.32 27.82 -32.13
C ASP A 148 -4.51 28.74 -31.78
N GLU A 149 -5.55 28.22 -31.11
CA GLU A 149 -6.72 28.96 -30.63
C GLU A 149 -6.53 29.56 -29.22
N TYR A 150 -5.43 29.22 -28.53
CA TYR A 150 -5.08 29.68 -27.18
C TYR A 150 -3.74 30.41 -27.15
#